data_AF-A0A1B1MAL0-F1
#
_entry.id   AF-A0A1B1MAL0-F1
#
_cell.length_a   1.000
_cell.length_b   1.000
_cell.length_c   1.000
_cell.angle_alpha   90.00
_cell.angle_beta   90.00
_cell.angle_gamma   90.00
#
_symmetry.space_group_name_H-M   'P 1'
#
loop_
_entity.id
_entity.type
_entity.pdbx_description
1 polymer ?
#
loop_
_entity_poly.entity_id
_entity_poly.type
_entity_poly.pdbx_seq_one_letter_code
_entity_poly.pdbx_strand_id
1 'polypeptide(L)'
;MRSAYKTADVGLLTADGRRFGGLREPPEPAAIRTASEGTMTGQTEPTEPTGLVGPAAGWNRQSGSSGRSGSSRSSRSSRSSRSSRSSGWEGFTWQDWQDIEAIRRLLDRGADPHGWGSGYVLHRAATYGSPEVVAELARRVSDVDARESDGSTALWNAVMARRPDNARALAAAGADPWRPLMGGWSPGRLALAGPTPDLFPLPEGEPGLTERERAAAQEGNRLVKALGTLHEDGIGLACVAGIDAEEAIRRLEATPADAEFLAEVMEAPYDYDLDETLNFVGVTTVPGGCIVTQPWGYAPSMPGLHTRLSRGTVSYGLYANPKSGNQGSVTRDGVIEGSDLHPAGGPDPDSTSEEVLANYLFHVGAVAYCCAYVGLRPTDPRAILGPPDHWVELPDRDYWTHTPAG
;
A
#
# COMPACT_ATOMS: atom_id res chain seq x y z
N MET A 1 18.02 0.46 -8.58
CA MET A 1 17.19 0.14 -7.39
C MET A 1 15.93 0.97 -7.46
N ARG A 2 14.86 0.37 -7.99
CA ARG A 2 13.49 0.91 -7.99
C ARG A 2 12.63 -0.28 -7.56
N SER A 3 12.13 -0.26 -6.33
CA SER A 3 11.02 -1.12 -5.94
C SER A 3 9.77 -0.29 -6.19
N ALA A 4 9.07 -0.60 -7.27
CA ALA A 4 7.77 -0.02 -7.56
C ALA A 4 6.75 -1.11 -7.25
N TYR A 5 6.14 -1.04 -6.07
CA TYR A 5 4.80 -1.59 -5.87
C TYR A 5 3.87 -0.76 -6.75
N LYS A 6 3.75 -1.17 -8.02
CA LYS A 6 2.67 -0.73 -8.87
C LYS A 6 1.46 -1.51 -8.41
N THR A 7 0.55 -0.82 -7.74
CA THR A 7 -0.81 -1.27 -7.45
C THR A 7 -1.38 -1.88 -8.73
N ALA A 8 -1.63 -3.20 -8.68
CA ALA A 8 -2.31 -3.88 -9.75
C ALA A 8 -3.79 -3.49 -9.69
N ASP A 9 -4.29 -2.94 -10.79
CA ASP A 9 -5.71 -2.89 -11.11
C ASP A 9 -6.38 -4.21 -10.69
N VAL A 10 -7.24 -4.14 -9.69
CA VAL A 10 -8.12 -5.23 -9.32
C VAL A 10 -9.20 -5.28 -10.40
N GLY A 11 -8.90 -5.98 -11.49
CA GLY A 11 -9.87 -6.32 -12.52
C GLY A 11 -10.97 -7.20 -11.94
N LEU A 12 -12.03 -6.58 -11.42
CA LEU A 12 -13.30 -7.24 -11.14
C LEU A 12 -13.93 -7.65 -12.48
N LEU A 13 -13.72 -8.90 -12.88
CA LEU A 13 -14.52 -9.54 -13.91
C LEU A 13 -15.96 -9.65 -13.40
N THR A 14 -16.88 -8.91 -14.00
CA THR A 14 -18.31 -9.14 -13.83
C THR A 14 -18.71 -10.45 -14.52
N ALA A 15 -19.71 -11.13 -13.98
CA ALA A 15 -20.12 -12.49 -14.37
C ALA A 15 -20.70 -12.63 -15.81
N ASP A 16 -20.72 -11.57 -16.64
CA ASP A 16 -21.42 -11.57 -17.94
C ASP A 16 -20.57 -11.25 -19.18
N GLY A 17 -19.23 -11.18 -19.07
CA GLY A 17 -18.35 -11.34 -20.24
C GLY A 17 -18.55 -10.40 -21.44
N ARG A 18 -19.07 -9.17 -21.26
CA ARG A 18 -19.20 -8.18 -22.36
C ARG A 18 -18.21 -7.03 -22.20
N ARG A 19 -17.39 -6.82 -23.25
CA ARG A 19 -16.51 -5.65 -23.44
C ARG A 19 -17.35 -4.38 -23.60
N PHE A 20 -17.00 -3.33 -22.86
CA PHE A 20 -17.32 -1.96 -23.29
C PHE A 20 -16.27 -1.50 -24.31
N GLY A 21 -16.73 -1.06 -25.47
CA GLY A 21 -15.91 -0.41 -26.47
C GLY A 21 -15.82 1.09 -26.23
N GLY A 22 -14.65 1.65 -26.53
CA GLY A 22 -14.48 3.05 -26.91
C GLY A 22 -14.32 4.06 -25.77
N LEU A 23 -13.12 4.12 -25.19
CA LEU A 23 -12.58 5.37 -24.67
C LEU A 23 -11.18 5.58 -25.26
N ARG A 24 -10.98 6.79 -25.76
CA ARG A 24 -9.83 7.26 -26.53
C ARG A 24 -8.63 7.43 -25.60
N GLU A 25 -7.44 7.01 -26.03
CA GLU A 25 -6.21 7.19 -25.26
C GLU A 25 -6.00 8.67 -24.88
N PRO A 26 -5.52 8.97 -23.65
CA PRO A 26 -5.11 10.32 -23.28
C PRO A 26 -3.89 10.75 -24.10
N PRO A 27 -3.77 12.02 -24.49
CA PRO A 27 -2.62 12.50 -25.24
C PRO A 27 -1.32 12.41 -24.42
N GLU A 28 -0.22 12.05 -25.08
CA GLU A 28 1.11 12.04 -24.45
C GLU A 28 1.49 13.44 -23.93
N PRO A 29 2.14 13.54 -22.76
CA PRO A 29 2.56 14.82 -22.21
C PRO A 29 3.62 15.47 -23.11
N ALA A 30 3.33 16.70 -23.54
CA ALA A 30 4.22 17.54 -24.31
C ALA A 30 5.54 17.76 -23.56
N ALA A 31 6.66 17.60 -24.28
CA ALA A 31 7.99 17.88 -23.77
C ALA A 31 8.08 19.31 -23.23
N ILE A 32 8.33 19.44 -21.93
CA ILE A 32 8.69 20.71 -21.29
C ILE A 32 10.00 21.19 -21.92
N ARG A 33 9.90 22.24 -22.73
CA ARG A 33 11.04 22.99 -23.26
C ARG A 33 11.70 23.69 -22.08
N THR A 34 12.91 23.25 -21.72
CA THR A 34 13.80 23.99 -20.82
C THR A 34 14.12 25.35 -21.45
N ALA A 35 13.87 26.42 -20.70
CA ALA A 35 14.20 27.78 -21.08
C ALA A 35 15.72 27.94 -21.30
N SER A 36 16.04 28.79 -22.28
CA SER A 36 17.34 29.09 -22.86
C SER A 36 18.40 29.60 -21.89
N GLU A 37 19.62 29.13 -22.12
CA GLU A 37 20.89 29.63 -21.58
C GLU A 37 21.16 31.07 -22.00
N GLY A 38 21.55 31.90 -21.03
CA GLY A 38 22.29 33.15 -21.25
C GLY A 38 23.79 32.86 -21.20
N THR A 39 24.47 33.14 -22.30
CA THR A 39 25.90 32.99 -22.53
C THR A 39 26.74 33.87 -21.60
N MET A 40 27.68 33.27 -20.85
CA MET A 40 28.97 33.91 -20.57
C MET A 40 30.09 32.87 -20.60
N THR A 41 31.09 33.22 -21.40
CA THR A 41 32.28 32.47 -21.79
C THR A 41 33.28 32.33 -20.64
N GLY A 42 33.84 31.14 -20.47
CA GLY A 42 35.01 30.90 -19.62
C GLY A 42 35.56 29.50 -19.83
N GLN A 43 36.61 29.38 -20.63
CA GLN A 43 37.34 28.16 -20.92
C GLN A 43 37.94 27.56 -19.63
N THR A 44 37.86 26.24 -19.45
CA THR A 44 38.91 25.38 -18.85
C THR A 44 38.55 23.89 -19.04
N GLU A 45 39.56 23.07 -19.29
CA GLU A 45 39.54 21.70 -19.80
C GLU A 45 38.93 20.64 -18.84
N PRO A 46 38.45 19.48 -19.36
CA PRO A 46 37.75 18.48 -18.56
C PRO A 46 38.71 17.45 -17.93
N THR A 47 38.52 17.17 -16.65
CA THR A 47 39.02 15.96 -15.99
C THR A 47 37.84 15.12 -15.50
N GLU A 48 37.80 13.86 -15.91
CA GLU A 48 36.83 12.86 -15.47
C GLU A 48 36.91 12.63 -13.95
N PRO A 49 35.79 12.26 -13.32
CA PRO A 49 35.91 11.21 -12.30
C PRO A 49 34.88 10.09 -12.48
N THR A 50 35.46 8.90 -12.56
CA THR A 50 34.92 7.60 -12.16
C THR A 50 34.19 7.61 -10.81
N GLY A 51 33.16 6.76 -10.68
CA GLY A 51 33.01 5.90 -9.50
C GLY A 51 31.89 6.26 -8.52
N LEU A 52 30.82 5.46 -8.58
CA LEU A 52 29.84 5.21 -7.52
C LEU A 52 30.51 4.54 -6.30
N VAL A 53 30.25 4.99 -5.06
CA VAL A 53 29.90 4.16 -3.86
C VAL A 53 29.20 5.05 -2.80
N GLY A 54 28.17 4.51 -2.13
CA GLY A 54 27.20 5.20 -1.25
C GLY A 54 27.66 5.65 0.15
N PRO A 55 26.72 6.09 1.01
CA PRO A 55 27.06 6.65 2.32
C PRO A 55 27.15 5.57 3.41
N ALA A 56 28.22 5.69 4.17
CA ALA A 56 28.58 4.90 5.34
C ALA A 56 27.96 5.47 6.63
N ALA A 57 27.78 4.57 7.60
CA ALA A 57 27.72 4.90 9.01
C ALA A 57 29.13 5.30 9.53
N GLY A 58 29.23 6.42 10.26
CA GLY A 58 30.35 6.72 11.17
C GLY A 58 30.15 5.99 12.50
N TRP A 59 31.15 5.71 13.34
CA TRP A 59 32.28 6.56 13.72
C TRP A 59 33.50 5.77 14.24
N ASN A 60 34.67 6.13 13.69
CA ASN A 60 35.94 6.49 14.34
C ASN A 60 36.58 5.60 15.44
N ARG A 61 37.79 5.06 15.17
CA ARG A 61 38.99 5.25 16.01
C ARG A 61 40.29 4.92 15.24
N GLN A 62 41.24 5.86 15.29
CA GLN A 62 42.59 5.78 14.74
C GLN A 62 43.49 4.77 15.48
N SER A 63 44.38 4.09 14.75
CA SER A 63 45.84 4.03 15.05
C SER A 63 46.59 3.11 14.08
N GLY A 64 47.74 3.57 13.56
CA GLY A 64 48.94 2.73 13.49
C GLY A 64 49.41 2.17 12.13
N SER A 65 50.46 2.82 11.61
CA SER A 65 51.71 2.23 11.05
C SER A 65 51.70 1.41 9.74
N SER A 66 52.29 2.05 8.71
CA SER A 66 53.43 1.61 7.86
C SER A 66 53.53 0.16 7.35
N GLY A 67 53.72 -0.01 6.03
CA GLY A 67 54.38 -1.21 5.51
C GLY A 67 54.23 -1.49 4.01
N ARG A 68 55.09 -0.86 3.20
CA ARG A 68 55.77 -1.37 2.00
C ARG A 68 55.23 -2.60 1.21
N SER A 69 54.99 -2.34 -0.08
CA SER A 69 55.51 -3.02 -1.29
C SER A 69 55.55 -4.56 -1.38
N GLY A 70 54.96 -5.10 -2.44
CA GLY A 70 55.30 -6.45 -2.93
C GLY A 70 54.45 -6.91 -4.11
N SER A 71 54.86 -6.55 -5.33
CA SER A 71 54.39 -7.20 -6.56
C SER A 71 54.80 -8.68 -6.57
N SER A 72 53.87 -9.59 -6.86
CA SER A 72 54.21 -10.84 -7.56
C SER A 72 53.03 -11.42 -8.31
N ARG A 73 53.39 -12.08 -9.41
CA ARG A 73 52.61 -12.49 -10.56
C ARG A 73 51.87 -13.82 -10.35
N SER A 74 50.74 -13.93 -11.04
CA SER A 74 50.22 -15.12 -11.74
C SER A 74 49.89 -16.40 -10.94
N SER A 75 48.58 -16.68 -10.83
CA SER A 75 48.08 -18.01 -11.17
C SER A 75 46.66 -17.92 -11.74
N ARG A 76 46.50 -18.42 -12.97
CA ARG A 76 45.21 -18.60 -13.63
C ARG A 76 44.43 -19.67 -12.84
N SER A 77 43.43 -19.23 -12.08
CA SER A 77 42.35 -20.10 -11.64
C SER A 77 41.25 -20.05 -12.71
N SER A 78 41.00 -21.20 -13.33
CA SER A 78 39.87 -21.45 -14.19
C SER A 78 38.57 -21.17 -13.42
N ARG A 79 38.03 -19.95 -13.59
CA ARG A 79 36.66 -19.64 -13.20
C ARG A 79 35.72 -20.51 -14.04
N SER A 80 35.23 -21.58 -13.43
CA SER A 80 33.95 -22.19 -13.80
C SER A 80 32.91 -21.07 -13.80
N SER A 81 32.45 -20.68 -14.98
CA SER A 81 31.25 -19.88 -15.14
C SER A 81 30.08 -20.74 -14.64
N ARG A 82 29.69 -20.55 -13.38
CA ARG A 82 28.33 -20.88 -12.95
C ARG A 82 27.40 -19.98 -13.75
N SER A 83 26.94 -20.48 -14.90
CA SER A 83 25.71 -20.02 -15.53
C SER A 83 24.64 -20.07 -14.43
N SER A 84 24.08 -18.91 -14.05
CA SER A 84 22.88 -18.90 -13.23
C SER A 84 21.83 -19.64 -14.06
N ARG A 85 21.51 -20.87 -13.65
CA ARG A 85 20.42 -21.62 -14.27
C ARG A 85 19.17 -20.74 -14.17
N SER A 86 18.57 -20.44 -15.32
CA SER A 86 17.35 -19.65 -15.35
C SER A 86 16.26 -20.45 -14.62
N SER A 87 15.37 -19.76 -13.90
CA SER A 87 14.34 -20.41 -13.08
C SER A 87 13.31 -21.19 -13.90
N GLY A 88 13.30 -21.00 -15.24
CA GLY A 88 12.41 -21.67 -16.17
C GLY A 88 11.03 -21.04 -16.29
N TRP A 89 10.84 -19.88 -15.66
CA TRP A 89 9.61 -19.07 -15.65
C TRP A 89 9.76 -17.76 -16.44
N GLU A 90 10.70 -17.70 -17.39
CA GLU A 90 10.93 -16.48 -18.17
C GLU A 90 9.70 -16.14 -19.02
N GLY A 91 9.25 -14.89 -18.92
CA GLY A 91 8.04 -14.43 -19.63
C GLY A 91 6.72 -14.82 -18.96
N PHE A 92 6.76 -15.50 -17.81
CA PHE A 92 5.58 -15.78 -17.00
C PHE A 92 5.11 -14.49 -16.30
N THR A 93 3.83 -14.16 -16.44
CA THR A 93 3.19 -12.96 -15.92
C THR A 93 2.18 -13.32 -14.82
N TRP A 94 1.57 -12.33 -14.17
CA TRP A 94 0.61 -12.60 -13.10
C TRP A 94 -0.68 -13.25 -13.61
N GLN A 95 -1.05 -13.04 -14.88
CA GLN A 95 -2.22 -13.65 -15.49
C GLN A 95 -2.04 -15.16 -15.70
N ASP A 96 -0.80 -15.63 -15.84
CA ASP A 96 -0.51 -17.01 -16.19
C ASP A 96 -0.68 -17.98 -15.00
N TRP A 97 -0.77 -17.48 -13.76
CA TRP A 97 -1.01 -18.29 -12.56
C TRP A 97 -2.36 -19.05 -12.59
N GLN A 98 -3.25 -18.72 -13.52
CA GLN A 98 -4.54 -19.39 -13.71
C GLN A 98 -4.46 -20.56 -14.72
N ASP A 99 -3.41 -20.65 -15.55
CA ASP A 99 -3.29 -21.69 -16.58
C ASP A 99 -2.48 -22.90 -16.07
N ILE A 100 -3.18 -23.89 -15.53
CA ILE A 100 -2.60 -25.15 -15.06
C ILE A 100 -1.80 -25.89 -16.14
N GLU A 101 -2.22 -25.83 -17.40
CA GLU A 101 -1.54 -26.53 -18.48
C GLU A 101 -0.24 -25.81 -18.88
N ALA A 102 -0.21 -24.47 -18.84
CA ALA A 102 1.02 -23.72 -18.98
C ALA A 102 2.02 -24.05 -17.87
N ILE A 103 1.55 -24.08 -16.61
CA ILE A 103 2.37 -24.40 -15.45
C ILE A 103 2.95 -25.82 -15.56
N ARG A 104 2.13 -26.82 -15.90
CA ARG A 104 2.59 -28.20 -16.14
C ARG A 104 3.67 -28.25 -17.21
N ARG A 105 3.43 -27.62 -18.37
CA ARG A 105 4.41 -27.59 -19.47
C ARG A 105 5.75 -26.96 -19.05
N LEU A 106 5.74 -25.89 -18.25
CA LEU A 106 6.98 -25.26 -17.79
C LEU A 106 7.74 -26.15 -16.82
N LEU A 107 7.04 -26.74 -15.87
CA LEU A 107 7.65 -27.65 -14.91
C LEU A 107 8.17 -28.94 -15.56
N ASP A 108 7.46 -29.49 -16.56
CA ASP A 108 7.90 -30.65 -17.33
C ASP A 108 9.17 -30.35 -18.16
N ARG A 109 9.40 -29.07 -18.48
CA ARG A 109 10.64 -28.57 -19.11
C ARG A 109 11.74 -28.26 -18.09
N GLY A 110 11.51 -28.53 -16.82
CA GLY A 110 12.49 -28.36 -15.75
C GLY A 110 12.50 -26.97 -15.11
N ALA A 111 11.41 -26.19 -15.23
CA ALA A 111 11.24 -25.00 -14.40
C ALA A 111 11.30 -25.36 -12.92
N ASP A 112 11.95 -24.51 -12.12
CA ASP A 112 12.10 -24.72 -10.69
C ASP A 112 10.74 -24.53 -9.97
N PRO A 113 10.14 -25.56 -9.35
CA PRO A 113 8.88 -25.40 -8.64
C PRO A 113 8.98 -24.54 -7.38
N HIS A 114 10.21 -24.21 -6.94
CA HIS A 114 10.45 -23.42 -5.73
C HIS A 114 10.65 -21.93 -6.02
N GLY A 115 11.70 -21.60 -6.76
CA GLY A 115 12.15 -20.23 -6.94
C GLY A 115 11.67 -19.58 -8.24
N TRP A 116 11.20 -18.34 -8.13
CA TRP A 116 10.94 -17.46 -9.27
C TRP A 116 11.52 -16.07 -9.01
N GLY A 117 12.66 -15.77 -9.66
CA GLY A 117 13.39 -14.52 -9.40
C GLY A 117 13.83 -14.42 -7.94
N SER A 118 13.29 -13.44 -7.20
CA SER A 118 13.53 -13.26 -5.76
C SER A 118 12.41 -13.78 -4.85
N GLY A 119 11.36 -14.40 -5.41
CA GLY A 119 10.21 -14.89 -4.65
C GLY A 119 9.93 -16.37 -4.87
N TYR A 120 8.91 -16.89 -4.20
CA TYR A 120 8.50 -18.29 -4.27
C TYR A 120 7.27 -18.48 -5.17
N VAL A 121 7.34 -19.49 -6.04
CA VAL A 121 6.30 -19.84 -7.03
C VAL A 121 4.96 -20.14 -6.34
N LEU A 122 4.99 -20.93 -5.26
CA LEU A 122 3.78 -21.33 -4.53
C LEU A 122 3.05 -20.15 -3.89
N HIS A 123 3.79 -19.16 -3.38
CA HIS A 123 3.21 -17.95 -2.78
C HIS A 123 2.46 -17.11 -3.80
N ARG A 124 2.98 -16.99 -5.03
CA ARG A 124 2.30 -16.28 -6.12
C ARG A 124 1.05 -17.03 -6.58
N ALA A 125 1.14 -18.36 -6.72
CA ALA A 125 -0.01 -19.20 -7.00
C ALA A 125 -1.10 -19.10 -5.92
N ALA A 126 -0.72 -19.02 -4.65
CA ALA A 126 -1.63 -18.87 -3.53
C ALA A 126 -2.46 -17.57 -3.63
N THR A 127 -1.83 -16.47 -4.03
CA THR A 127 -2.48 -15.17 -4.20
C THR A 127 -3.30 -15.08 -5.49
N TYR A 128 -2.72 -15.48 -6.63
CA TYR A 128 -3.26 -15.14 -7.95
C TYR A 128 -3.77 -16.34 -8.75
N GLY A 129 -3.43 -17.56 -8.36
CA GLY A 129 -3.72 -18.78 -9.11
C GLY A 129 -5.03 -19.45 -8.74
N SER A 130 -5.28 -20.59 -9.38
CA SER A 130 -6.40 -21.47 -9.08
C SER A 130 -6.02 -22.54 -8.03
N PRO A 131 -7.00 -23.17 -7.35
CA PRO A 131 -6.73 -24.25 -6.39
C PRO A 131 -5.98 -25.43 -7.02
N GLU A 132 -6.23 -25.73 -8.30
CA GLU A 132 -5.56 -26.79 -9.05
C GLU A 132 -4.08 -26.47 -9.29
N VAL A 133 -3.78 -25.21 -9.60
CA VAL A 133 -2.42 -24.71 -9.74
C VAL A 133 -1.67 -24.81 -8.41
N VAL A 134 -2.32 -24.35 -7.33
CA VAL A 134 -1.78 -24.46 -5.97
C VAL A 134 -1.49 -25.92 -5.61
N ALA A 135 -2.43 -26.83 -5.87
CA ALA A 135 -2.27 -28.26 -5.56
C ALA A 135 -1.18 -28.94 -6.43
N GLU A 136 -0.98 -28.51 -7.67
CA GLU A 136 0.11 -29.01 -8.52
C GLU A 136 1.48 -28.58 -8.01
N LEU A 137 1.62 -27.31 -7.64
CA LEU A 137 2.87 -26.75 -7.14
C LEU A 137 3.20 -27.28 -5.74
N ALA A 138 2.21 -27.36 -4.85
CA ALA A 138 2.39 -27.85 -3.49
C ALA A 138 2.89 -29.31 -3.46
N ARG A 139 2.52 -30.15 -4.45
CA ARG A 139 3.04 -31.52 -4.59
C ARG A 139 4.50 -31.60 -5.02
N ARG A 140 5.06 -30.51 -5.54
CA ARG A 140 6.41 -30.48 -6.14
C ARG A 140 7.43 -29.76 -5.26
N VAL A 141 6.98 -29.07 -4.22
CA VAL A 141 7.86 -28.45 -3.23
C VAL A 141 8.19 -29.43 -2.10
N SER A 142 9.42 -29.38 -1.60
CA SER A 142 9.86 -30.09 -0.40
C SER A 142 9.30 -29.53 0.92
N ASP A 143 8.90 -28.26 0.93
CA ASP A 143 8.36 -27.57 2.10
C ASP A 143 7.24 -26.62 1.66
N VAL A 144 6.01 -26.93 2.06
CA VAL A 144 4.80 -26.15 1.75
C VAL A 144 4.67 -24.92 2.66
N ASP A 145 5.32 -24.94 3.83
CA ASP A 145 5.33 -23.86 4.84
C ASP A 145 6.59 -23.00 4.74
N ALA A 146 7.34 -23.12 3.64
CA ALA A 146 8.47 -22.27 3.35
C ALA A 146 8.07 -20.79 3.42
N ARG A 147 8.95 -19.97 4.02
CA ARG A 147 8.70 -18.55 4.27
C ARG A 147 9.44 -17.67 3.26
N GLU A 148 8.80 -16.60 2.79
CA GLU A 148 9.50 -15.53 2.08
C GLU A 148 10.31 -14.67 3.05
N SER A 149 11.05 -13.69 2.52
CA SER A 149 11.88 -12.78 3.33
C SER A 149 11.06 -11.91 4.30
N ASP A 150 9.77 -11.70 4.01
CA ASP A 150 8.82 -10.98 4.87
C ASP A 150 8.19 -11.89 5.94
N GLY A 151 8.60 -13.18 6.01
CA GLY A 151 8.07 -14.15 6.97
C GLY A 151 6.74 -14.80 6.56
N SER A 152 6.14 -14.42 5.42
CA SER A 152 4.89 -14.99 4.93
C SER A 152 5.04 -16.42 4.40
N THR A 153 4.03 -17.26 4.64
CA THR A 153 3.88 -18.56 3.97
C THR A 153 2.91 -18.43 2.79
N ALA A 154 2.88 -19.42 1.89
CA ALA A 154 1.87 -19.45 0.85
C ALA A 154 0.44 -19.45 1.43
N LEU A 155 0.24 -20.12 2.57
CA LEU A 155 -1.06 -20.16 3.25
C LEU A 155 -1.46 -18.80 3.82
N TRP A 156 -0.50 -18.06 4.39
CA TRP A 156 -0.71 -16.67 4.81
C TRP A 156 -1.19 -15.81 3.65
N ASN A 157 -0.51 -15.87 2.51
CA ASN A 157 -0.85 -15.09 1.33
C ASN A 157 -2.24 -15.42 0.78
N ALA A 158 -2.62 -16.71 0.74
CA ALA A 158 -3.98 -17.11 0.34
C ALA A 158 -5.05 -16.54 1.28
N VAL A 159 -4.82 -16.56 2.60
CA VAL A 159 -5.77 -16.01 3.58
C VAL A 159 -5.87 -14.49 3.43
N MET A 160 -4.73 -13.77 3.40
CA MET A 160 -4.68 -12.32 3.22
C MET A 160 -5.36 -11.87 1.93
N ALA A 161 -5.14 -12.59 0.83
CA ALA A 161 -5.75 -12.33 -0.47
C ALA A 161 -7.21 -12.80 -0.59
N ARG A 162 -7.82 -13.27 0.50
CA ARG A 162 -9.22 -13.73 0.56
C ARG A 162 -9.51 -14.86 -0.46
N ARG A 163 -8.58 -15.82 -0.58
CA ARG A 163 -8.65 -16.98 -1.49
C ARG A 163 -8.90 -18.29 -0.72
N PRO A 164 -10.13 -18.55 -0.23
CA PRO A 164 -10.40 -19.70 0.63
C PRO A 164 -10.12 -21.05 -0.05
N ASP A 165 -10.37 -21.19 -1.35
CA ASP A 165 -10.13 -22.46 -2.05
C ASP A 165 -8.63 -22.76 -2.23
N ASN A 166 -7.83 -21.73 -2.49
CA ASN A 166 -6.36 -21.86 -2.50
C ASN A 166 -5.83 -22.21 -1.11
N ALA A 167 -6.38 -21.59 -0.06
CA ALA A 167 -6.01 -21.86 1.32
C ALA A 167 -6.35 -23.31 1.73
N ARG A 168 -7.51 -23.84 1.30
CA ARG A 168 -7.88 -25.25 1.48
C ARG A 168 -6.94 -26.20 0.73
N ALA A 169 -6.57 -25.87 -0.50
CA ALA A 169 -5.63 -26.68 -1.28
C ALA A 169 -4.25 -26.78 -0.60
N LEU A 170 -3.75 -25.67 -0.03
CA LEU A 170 -2.50 -25.66 0.75
C LEU A 170 -2.60 -26.49 2.02
N ALA A 171 -3.68 -26.34 2.79
CA ALA A 171 -3.90 -27.15 3.99
C ALA A 171 -4.03 -28.65 3.66
N ALA A 172 -4.70 -29.01 2.57
CA ALA A 172 -4.78 -30.38 2.07
C ALA A 172 -3.41 -30.94 1.64
N ALA A 173 -2.49 -30.07 1.20
CA ALA A 173 -1.10 -30.41 0.90
C ALA A 173 -0.18 -30.43 2.14
N GLY A 174 -0.71 -30.17 3.34
CA GLY A 174 0.00 -30.29 4.60
C GLY A 174 0.50 -28.96 5.21
N ALA A 175 0.13 -27.81 4.65
CA ALA A 175 0.44 -26.51 5.27
C ALA A 175 -0.29 -26.36 6.61
N ASP A 176 0.40 -25.87 7.64
CA ASP A 176 -0.14 -25.70 8.99
C ASP A 176 -0.88 -24.36 9.16
N PRO A 177 -2.24 -24.34 9.27
CA PRO A 177 -2.99 -23.11 9.42
C PRO A 177 -2.83 -22.45 10.79
N TRP A 178 -2.37 -23.18 11.80
CA TRP A 178 -2.37 -22.71 13.19
C TRP A 178 -0.99 -22.32 13.70
N ARG A 179 0.05 -22.43 12.86
CA ARG A 179 1.39 -21.93 13.16
C ARG A 179 1.40 -20.38 13.23
N PRO A 180 1.80 -19.79 14.37
CA PRO A 180 1.97 -18.34 14.46
C PRO A 180 3.07 -17.82 13.51
N LEU A 181 2.78 -16.68 12.89
CA LEU A 181 3.64 -15.95 11.96
C LEU A 181 3.85 -14.53 12.49
N MET A 182 3.17 -13.53 11.91
CA MET A 182 3.42 -12.11 12.11
C MET A 182 2.47 -11.56 13.19
N GLY A 183 2.99 -10.74 14.11
CA GLY A 183 2.18 -10.19 15.21
C GLY A 183 1.49 -11.26 16.09
N GLY A 184 2.02 -12.49 16.12
CA GLY A 184 1.43 -13.63 16.81
C GLY A 184 0.25 -14.30 16.11
N TRP A 185 -0.13 -13.84 14.91
CA TRP A 185 -1.23 -14.41 14.14
C TRP A 185 -0.80 -15.62 13.31
N SER A 186 -1.66 -16.64 13.25
CA SER A 186 -1.59 -17.68 12.23
C SER A 186 -2.61 -17.40 11.11
N PRO A 187 -2.46 -18.02 9.91
CA PRO A 187 -3.47 -17.91 8.85
C PRO A 187 -4.87 -18.33 9.31
N GLY A 188 -4.98 -19.40 10.10
CA GLY A 188 -6.23 -19.92 10.63
C GLY A 188 -6.87 -19.03 11.68
N ARG A 189 -6.06 -18.43 12.57
CA ARG A 189 -6.56 -17.45 13.55
C ARG A 189 -7.05 -16.18 12.84
N LEU A 190 -6.32 -15.70 11.83
CA LEU A 190 -6.77 -14.56 11.01
C LEU A 190 -8.10 -14.84 10.32
N ALA A 191 -8.26 -16.02 9.74
CA ALA A 191 -9.49 -16.40 9.05
C ALA A 191 -10.74 -16.26 9.94
N LEU A 192 -10.62 -16.48 11.27
CA LEU A 192 -11.71 -16.26 12.24
C LEU A 192 -12.26 -14.82 12.23
N ALA A 193 -11.42 -13.83 11.89
CA ALA A 193 -11.81 -12.42 11.82
C ALA A 193 -12.35 -12.02 10.44
N GLY A 194 -12.25 -12.92 9.47
CA GLY A 194 -12.53 -12.66 8.06
C GLY A 194 -13.93 -13.06 7.60
N PRO A 195 -14.12 -13.18 6.29
CA PRO A 195 -15.40 -13.54 5.70
C PRO A 195 -15.65 -15.06 5.72
N THR A 196 -14.63 -15.85 6.03
CA THR A 196 -14.65 -17.32 6.08
C THR A 196 -14.11 -17.81 7.44
N PRO A 197 -14.82 -17.56 8.55
CA PRO A 197 -14.35 -17.89 9.90
C PRO A 197 -14.27 -19.40 10.19
N ASP A 198 -14.88 -20.23 9.36
CA ASP A 198 -14.88 -21.69 9.40
C ASP A 198 -13.91 -22.32 8.39
N LEU A 199 -13.00 -21.52 7.80
CA LEU A 199 -12.08 -21.97 6.77
C LEU A 199 -11.21 -23.17 7.21
N PHE A 200 -10.82 -23.19 8.49
CA PHE A 200 -10.11 -24.30 9.11
C PHE A 200 -10.80 -24.69 10.43
N PRO A 201 -10.84 -25.99 10.78
CA PRO A 201 -11.28 -26.41 12.10
C PRO A 201 -10.42 -25.75 13.18
N LEU A 202 -11.06 -25.18 14.19
CA LEU A 202 -10.39 -24.62 15.38
C LEU A 202 -9.83 -25.78 16.23
N PRO A 203 -8.52 -25.81 16.52
CA PRO A 203 -7.93 -26.85 17.35
C PRO A 203 -8.49 -26.81 18.77
N GLU A 204 -8.54 -27.97 19.42
CA GLU A 204 -8.95 -28.06 20.81
C GLU A 204 -8.01 -27.24 21.69
N GLY A 205 -8.57 -26.35 22.53
CA GLY A 205 -7.80 -25.49 23.42
C GLY A 205 -7.34 -24.15 22.83
N GLU A 206 -7.53 -23.89 21.53
CA GLU A 206 -7.27 -22.57 20.95
C GLU A 206 -8.36 -21.57 21.37
N PRO A 207 -8.02 -20.44 22.05
CA PRO A 207 -9.00 -19.52 22.63
C PRO A 207 -9.83 -18.73 21.61
N GLY A 208 -9.58 -18.89 20.30
CA GLY A 208 -10.20 -18.12 19.24
C GLY A 208 -9.89 -16.62 19.34
N LEU A 209 -10.81 -15.79 18.84
CA LEU A 209 -10.71 -14.33 18.96
C LEU A 209 -11.13 -13.84 20.34
N THR A 210 -10.33 -12.95 20.91
CA THR A 210 -10.69 -12.09 22.04
C THR A 210 -11.87 -11.21 21.71
N GLU A 211 -12.52 -10.65 22.74
CA GLU A 211 -13.65 -9.73 22.55
C GLU A 211 -13.27 -8.49 21.74
N ARG A 212 -12.06 -7.95 21.98
CA ARG A 212 -11.55 -6.79 21.24
C ARG A 212 -11.32 -7.10 19.77
N GLU A 213 -10.70 -8.23 19.45
CA GLU A 213 -10.47 -8.65 18.06
C GLU A 213 -11.81 -8.91 17.35
N ARG A 214 -12.79 -9.52 18.04
CA ARG A 214 -14.13 -9.75 17.50
C ARG A 214 -14.87 -8.45 17.21
N ALA A 215 -14.81 -7.48 18.13
CA ALA A 215 -15.40 -6.16 17.92
C ALA A 215 -14.73 -5.43 16.75
N ALA A 216 -13.40 -5.49 16.64
CA ALA A 216 -12.67 -4.93 15.51
C ALA A 216 -13.08 -5.58 14.18
N ALA A 217 -13.22 -6.90 14.14
CA ALA A 217 -13.66 -7.64 12.95
C ALA A 217 -15.09 -7.26 12.52
N GLN A 218 -16.01 -7.16 13.49
CA GLN A 218 -17.38 -6.73 13.23
C GLN A 218 -17.44 -5.30 12.67
N GLU A 219 -16.69 -4.37 13.28
CA GLU A 219 -16.65 -2.99 12.83
C GLU A 219 -15.95 -2.84 11.47
N GLY A 220 -14.86 -3.57 11.24
CA GLY A 220 -14.18 -3.60 9.95
C GLY A 220 -15.09 -4.09 8.83
N ASN A 221 -15.82 -5.19 9.05
CA ASN A 221 -16.81 -5.70 8.11
C ASN A 221 -17.95 -4.70 7.86
N ARG A 222 -18.41 -4.00 8.91
CA ARG A 222 -19.43 -2.94 8.78
C ARG A 222 -18.92 -1.79 7.91
N LEU A 223 -17.71 -1.31 8.16
CA LEU A 223 -17.10 -0.20 7.43
C LEU A 223 -16.87 -0.54 5.96
N VAL A 224 -16.25 -1.70 5.67
CA VAL A 224 -16.02 -2.16 4.30
C VAL A 224 -17.34 -2.28 3.53
N LYS A 225 -18.40 -2.78 4.17
CA LYS A 225 -19.73 -2.86 3.56
C LYS A 225 -20.38 -1.48 3.35
N ALA A 226 -20.27 -0.58 4.32
CA ALA A 226 -20.87 0.74 4.27
C ALA A 226 -20.23 1.62 3.18
N LEU A 227 -18.91 1.55 3.05
CA LEU A 227 -18.15 2.35 2.09
C LEU A 227 -18.12 1.72 0.69
N GLY A 228 -18.23 0.39 0.60
CA GLY A 228 -18.18 -0.32 -0.67
C GLY A 228 -16.82 -0.24 -1.35
N THR A 229 -16.80 -0.42 -2.67
CA THR A 229 -15.59 -0.26 -3.48
C THR A 229 -15.46 1.19 -3.90
N LEU A 230 -14.36 1.83 -3.50
CA LEU A 230 -14.03 3.21 -3.83
C LEU A 230 -12.92 3.22 -4.89
N HIS A 231 -13.05 4.08 -5.90
CA HIS A 231 -11.92 4.45 -6.74
C HIS A 231 -11.21 5.60 -6.04
N GLU A 232 -10.06 5.32 -5.43
CA GLU A 232 -9.38 6.25 -4.53
C GLU A 232 -8.41 7.19 -5.29
N ASP A 233 -8.08 6.92 -6.56
CA ASP A 233 -7.01 7.63 -7.28
C ASP A 233 -7.19 9.15 -7.27
N GLY A 234 -6.20 9.85 -6.69
CA GLY A 234 -6.17 11.31 -6.58
C GLY A 234 -6.89 11.87 -5.34
N ILE A 235 -7.60 11.05 -4.57
CA ILE A 235 -8.34 11.50 -3.39
C ILE A 235 -7.39 11.79 -2.23
N GLY A 236 -7.49 13.01 -1.68
CA GLY A 236 -6.96 13.37 -0.37
C GLY A 236 -8.05 13.32 0.69
N LEU A 237 -7.72 12.81 1.87
CA LEU A 237 -8.65 12.68 2.99
C LEU A 237 -7.96 12.93 4.34
N ALA A 238 -8.68 13.59 5.26
CA ALA A 238 -8.40 13.58 6.69
C ALA A 238 -9.62 13.04 7.47
N CYS A 239 -9.46 11.89 8.11
CA CYS A 239 -10.40 11.41 9.12
C CYS A 239 -10.04 12.05 10.46
N VAL A 240 -11.00 12.68 11.16
CA VAL A 240 -10.74 13.35 12.45
C VAL A 240 -11.72 12.89 13.50
N ALA A 241 -11.21 12.37 14.62
CA ALA A 241 -12.05 11.89 15.71
C ALA A 241 -12.71 13.03 16.50
N GLY A 242 -13.96 12.81 16.92
CA GLY A 242 -14.60 13.53 18.02
C GLY A 242 -14.98 14.99 17.77
N ILE A 243 -14.81 15.51 16.54
CA ILE A 243 -15.25 16.86 16.15
C ILE A 243 -16.18 16.77 14.93
N ASP A 244 -17.15 17.67 14.84
CA ASP A 244 -18.03 17.80 13.68
C ASP A 244 -17.43 18.71 12.61
N ALA A 245 -18.15 18.87 11.49
CA ALA A 245 -17.72 19.71 10.39
C ALA A 245 -17.53 21.18 10.80
N GLU A 246 -18.40 21.73 11.64
CA GLU A 246 -18.33 23.13 12.08
C GLU A 246 -17.08 23.41 12.91
N GLU A 247 -16.75 22.52 13.85
CA GLU A 247 -15.52 22.63 14.64
C GLU A 247 -14.27 22.44 13.77
N ALA A 248 -14.31 21.54 12.78
CA ALA A 248 -13.23 21.39 11.82
C ALA A 248 -13.02 22.68 10.99
N ILE A 249 -14.07 23.25 10.42
CA ILE A 249 -14.04 24.51 9.66
C ILE A 249 -13.48 25.64 10.53
N ARG A 250 -13.93 25.74 11.79
CA ARG A 250 -13.42 26.73 12.75
C ARG A 250 -11.92 26.57 13.03
N ARG A 251 -11.43 25.34 13.18
CA ARG A 251 -9.99 25.05 13.38
C ARG A 251 -9.13 25.37 12.16
N LEU A 252 -9.72 25.22 10.97
CA LEU A 252 -9.07 25.54 9.71
C LEU A 252 -9.11 27.04 9.39
N GLU A 253 -9.96 27.81 10.08
CA GLU A 253 -10.27 29.20 9.77
C GLU A 253 -10.77 29.35 8.32
N ALA A 254 -11.48 28.33 7.83
CA ALA A 254 -11.94 28.26 6.46
C ALA A 254 -13.23 29.07 6.25
N THR A 255 -13.41 29.61 5.05
CA THR A 255 -14.62 30.35 4.67
C THR A 255 -15.48 29.53 3.71
N PRO A 256 -16.79 29.81 3.60
CA PRO A 256 -17.62 29.16 2.58
C PRO A 256 -17.00 29.36 1.18
N ALA A 257 -16.91 28.29 0.41
CA ALA A 257 -16.38 28.36 -0.94
C ALA A 257 -17.41 28.96 -1.92
N ASP A 258 -16.92 29.50 -3.03
CA ASP A 258 -17.76 29.91 -4.16
C ASP A 258 -18.37 28.66 -4.83
N ALA A 259 -19.69 28.54 -4.73
CA ALA A 259 -20.42 27.39 -5.23
C ALA A 259 -20.46 27.31 -6.77
N GLU A 260 -20.43 28.45 -7.47
CA GLU A 260 -20.42 28.46 -8.95
C GLU A 260 -19.07 27.99 -9.45
N PHE A 261 -17.98 28.55 -8.89
CA PHE A 261 -16.62 28.13 -9.23
C PHE A 261 -16.38 26.65 -8.93
N LEU A 262 -16.81 26.16 -7.76
CA LEU A 262 -16.64 24.75 -7.42
C LEU A 262 -17.45 23.81 -8.30
N ALA A 263 -18.62 24.22 -8.78
CA ALA A 263 -19.37 23.41 -9.73
C ALA A 263 -18.57 23.22 -11.03
N GLU A 264 -17.88 24.27 -11.51
CA GLU A 264 -17.00 24.17 -12.69
C GLU A 264 -15.78 23.28 -12.42
N VAL A 265 -15.10 23.47 -11.28
CA VAL A 265 -13.95 22.64 -10.88
C VAL A 265 -14.35 21.17 -10.75
N MET A 266 -15.51 20.85 -10.18
CA MET A 266 -15.94 19.46 -10.01
C MET A 266 -16.27 18.75 -11.33
N GLU A 267 -16.68 19.48 -12.37
CA GLU A 267 -16.93 18.91 -13.70
C GLU A 267 -15.63 18.56 -14.44
N ALA A 268 -14.57 19.36 -14.26
CA ALA A 268 -13.28 19.16 -14.92
C ALA A 268 -12.09 19.58 -14.03
N PRO A 269 -11.81 18.85 -12.93
CA PRO A 269 -10.84 19.31 -11.91
C PRO A 269 -9.39 19.36 -12.41
N TYR A 270 -9.09 18.63 -13.48
CA TYR A 270 -7.77 18.57 -14.09
C TYR A 270 -7.54 19.61 -15.21
N ASP A 271 -8.55 20.43 -15.53
CA ASP A 271 -8.42 21.56 -16.47
C ASP A 271 -7.86 22.82 -15.78
N TYR A 272 -7.81 22.82 -14.44
CA TYR A 272 -7.28 23.90 -13.62
C TYR A 272 -5.86 23.58 -13.14
N ASP A 273 -5.06 24.63 -12.91
CA ASP A 273 -3.80 24.46 -12.20
C ASP A 273 -4.10 24.02 -10.75
N LEU A 274 -3.37 23.01 -10.26
CA LEU A 274 -3.57 22.47 -8.91
C LEU A 274 -3.50 23.57 -7.84
N ASP A 275 -2.58 24.52 -7.99
CA ASP A 275 -2.40 25.63 -7.05
C ASP A 275 -3.65 26.54 -6.95
N GLU A 276 -4.50 26.59 -7.98
CA GLU A 276 -5.75 27.37 -7.99
C GLU A 276 -6.90 26.67 -7.25
N THR A 277 -6.82 25.35 -7.07
CA THR A 277 -7.95 24.54 -6.55
C THR A 277 -7.62 23.80 -5.26
N LEU A 278 -6.34 23.71 -4.88
CA LEU A 278 -5.89 22.97 -3.70
C LEU A 278 -6.45 23.53 -2.38
N ASN A 279 -6.79 24.81 -2.33
CA ASN A 279 -7.39 25.44 -1.15
C ASN A 279 -8.86 25.05 -0.93
N PHE A 280 -9.53 24.36 -1.85
CA PHE A 280 -10.92 23.95 -1.65
C PHE A 280 -11.04 22.52 -1.11
N VAL A 281 -11.73 22.37 0.01
CA VAL A 281 -11.97 21.06 0.64
C VAL A 281 -13.43 20.89 1.03
N GLY A 282 -13.91 19.66 0.93
CA GLY A 282 -15.20 19.25 1.45
C GLY A 282 -15.08 18.81 2.90
N VAL A 283 -16.02 19.19 3.75
CA VAL A 283 -16.08 18.78 5.17
C VAL A 283 -17.43 18.15 5.45
N THR A 284 -17.42 16.93 6.00
CA THR A 284 -18.64 16.16 6.30
C THR A 284 -18.60 15.58 7.71
N THR A 285 -19.66 15.81 8.48
CA THR A 285 -19.85 15.17 9.78
C THR A 285 -20.28 13.72 9.57
N VAL A 286 -19.64 12.81 10.30
CA VAL A 286 -20.00 11.38 10.34
C VAL A 286 -20.09 10.92 11.79
N PRO A 287 -20.78 9.83 12.11
CA PRO A 287 -20.77 9.31 13.47
C PRO A 287 -19.33 9.07 13.95
N GLY A 288 -18.96 9.66 15.10
CA GLY A 288 -17.61 9.57 15.66
C GLY A 288 -16.67 10.73 15.30
N GLY A 289 -17.03 11.64 14.38
CA GLY A 289 -16.20 12.79 14.05
C GLY A 289 -16.52 13.42 12.68
N CYS A 290 -15.50 13.78 11.91
CA CYS A 290 -15.67 14.34 10.57
C CYS A 290 -14.64 13.81 9.59
N ILE A 291 -14.96 13.96 8.31
CA ILE A 291 -14.07 13.67 7.18
C ILE A 291 -13.88 14.97 6.39
N VAL A 292 -12.62 15.35 6.17
CA VAL A 292 -12.23 16.37 5.20
C VAL A 292 -11.79 15.64 3.94
N THR A 293 -12.32 16.01 2.77
CA THR A 293 -12.07 15.33 1.50
C THR A 293 -11.73 16.33 0.39
N GLN A 294 -10.90 15.91 -0.54
CA GLN A 294 -10.65 16.60 -1.80
C GLN A 294 -10.50 15.52 -2.88
N PRO A 295 -11.48 15.37 -3.79
CA PRO A 295 -11.47 14.28 -4.76
C PRO A 295 -10.32 14.28 -5.78
N TRP A 296 -9.67 15.42 -5.99
CA TRP A 296 -8.66 15.63 -7.04
C TRP A 296 -7.28 16.03 -6.52
N GLY A 297 -7.08 16.09 -5.20
CA GLY A 297 -5.87 16.65 -4.65
C GLY A 297 -5.54 16.21 -3.23
N TYR A 298 -4.32 16.52 -2.81
CA TYR A 298 -3.73 16.06 -1.57
C TYR A 298 -3.92 17.02 -0.39
N ALA A 299 -4.67 18.12 -0.56
CA ALA A 299 -4.75 19.16 0.47
C ALA A 299 -5.17 18.62 1.85
N PRO A 300 -6.14 17.70 1.96
CA PRO A 300 -6.51 17.11 3.25
C PRO A 300 -5.40 16.27 3.90
N SER A 301 -4.40 15.80 3.15
CA SER A 301 -3.26 15.05 3.72
C SER A 301 -2.12 15.94 4.23
N MET A 302 -2.21 17.26 4.03
CA MET A 302 -1.11 18.16 4.35
C MET A 302 -0.88 18.28 5.87
N PRO A 303 0.39 18.24 6.34
CA PRO A 303 0.74 18.32 7.77
C PRO A 303 0.10 19.47 8.55
N GLY A 304 0.09 20.67 7.98
CA GLY A 304 -0.47 21.88 8.58
C GLY A 304 -1.98 21.81 8.79
N LEU A 305 -2.68 21.03 7.97
CA LEU A 305 -4.12 20.79 8.10
C LEU A 305 -4.38 19.80 9.25
N HIS A 306 -3.65 18.69 9.27
CA HIS A 306 -3.75 17.70 10.36
C HIS A 306 -3.37 18.23 11.74
N THR A 307 -2.33 19.06 11.85
CA THR A 307 -1.91 19.63 13.13
C THR A 307 -2.95 20.58 13.73
N ARG A 308 -3.75 21.27 12.89
CA ARG A 308 -4.88 22.08 13.33
C ARG A 308 -6.08 21.23 13.73
N LEU A 309 -6.44 20.27 12.88
CA LEU A 309 -7.60 19.40 13.11
C LEU A 309 -7.44 18.49 14.33
N SER A 310 -6.23 18.00 14.59
CA SER A 310 -5.99 17.01 15.65
C SER A 310 -5.85 17.57 17.06
N ARG A 311 -5.94 18.89 17.30
CA ARG A 311 -5.81 19.45 18.67
C ARG A 311 -6.81 18.83 19.65
N GLY A 312 -6.33 18.22 20.74
CA GLY A 312 -7.14 17.49 21.70
C GLY A 312 -7.81 16.21 21.15
N THR A 313 -7.40 15.72 19.99
CA THR A 313 -7.95 14.51 19.35
C THR A 313 -6.90 13.82 18.46
N VAL A 314 -7.32 12.95 17.55
CA VAL A 314 -6.48 12.28 16.55
C VAL A 314 -7.04 12.49 15.15
N SER A 315 -6.14 12.65 14.20
CA SER A 315 -6.45 12.67 12.77
C SER A 315 -5.58 11.68 12.01
N TYR A 316 -6.17 11.01 11.03
CA TYR A 316 -5.48 10.14 10.08
C TYR A 316 -5.61 10.73 8.68
N GLY A 317 -4.47 10.93 8.02
CA GLY A 317 -4.38 11.41 6.65
C GLY A 317 -4.25 10.28 5.64
N LEU A 318 -4.83 10.49 4.47
CA LEU A 318 -4.66 9.64 3.30
C LEU A 318 -4.48 10.54 2.07
N TYR A 319 -3.50 10.22 1.25
CA TYR A 319 -3.47 10.62 -0.15
C TYR A 319 -3.29 9.38 -1.01
N ALA A 320 -4.29 9.08 -1.82
CA ALA A 320 -4.25 7.98 -2.77
C ALA A 320 -3.55 8.45 -4.05
N ASN A 321 -2.22 8.48 -4.00
CA ASN A 321 -1.40 9.05 -5.05
C ASN A 321 -1.41 8.16 -6.31
N PRO A 322 -1.88 8.64 -7.48
CA PRO A 322 -1.92 7.83 -8.70
C PRO A 322 -0.55 7.29 -9.16
N LYS A 323 0.55 7.90 -8.70
CA LYS A 323 1.91 7.52 -9.08
C LYS A 323 2.54 6.48 -8.15
N SER A 324 2.28 6.56 -6.86
CA SER A 324 2.99 5.78 -5.82
C SER A 324 2.08 4.98 -4.90
N GLY A 325 0.75 5.07 -5.06
CA GLY A 325 -0.23 4.43 -4.20
C GLY A 325 -0.56 5.23 -2.95
N ASN A 326 -1.19 4.56 -1.98
CA ASN A 326 -1.75 5.18 -0.79
C ASN A 326 -0.65 5.59 0.21
N GLN A 327 -0.66 6.87 0.58
CA GLN A 327 0.24 7.46 1.58
C GLN A 327 -0.58 7.94 2.77
N GLY A 328 -0.18 7.54 3.97
CA GLY A 328 -0.88 7.83 5.21
C GLY A 328 -0.04 8.62 6.21
N SER A 329 -0.74 9.28 7.13
CA SER A 329 -0.12 9.97 8.26
C SER A 329 -1.02 9.91 9.49
N VAL A 330 -0.41 9.96 10.68
CA VAL A 330 -1.13 10.04 11.96
C VAL A 330 -0.67 11.29 12.67
N THR A 331 -1.64 12.10 13.10
CA THR A 331 -1.38 13.28 13.93
C THR A 331 -2.28 13.26 15.15
N ARG A 332 -1.69 13.43 16.33
CA ARG A 332 -2.38 13.45 17.61
C ARG A 332 -2.02 14.72 18.35
N ASP A 333 -3.03 15.44 18.80
CA ASP A 333 -2.87 16.69 19.57
C ASP A 333 -1.89 17.69 18.92
N GLY A 334 -1.97 17.84 17.59
CA GLY A 334 -1.08 18.72 16.84
C GLY A 334 0.33 18.18 16.61
N VAL A 335 0.64 16.95 17.02
CA VAL A 335 1.95 16.30 16.85
C VAL A 335 1.83 15.17 15.83
N ILE A 336 2.68 15.19 14.81
CA ILE A 336 2.74 14.12 13.81
C ILE A 336 3.49 12.93 14.41
N GLU A 337 2.79 11.83 14.62
CA GLU A 337 3.32 10.59 15.21
C GLU A 337 3.92 9.68 14.12
N GLY A 338 3.42 9.77 12.88
CA GLY A 338 3.90 8.97 11.76
C GLY A 338 3.50 9.55 10.39
N SER A 339 4.31 9.26 9.38
CA SER A 339 4.16 9.72 8.00
C SER A 339 4.64 8.63 7.04
N ASP A 340 4.21 8.69 5.77
CA ASP A 340 4.51 7.66 4.75
C ASP A 340 4.03 6.25 5.16
N LEU A 341 2.93 6.22 5.92
CA LEU A 341 2.26 4.99 6.30
C LEU A 341 1.53 4.40 5.10
N HIS A 342 1.37 3.09 5.06
CA HIS A 342 0.69 2.39 3.96
C HIS A 342 -0.61 1.78 4.48
N PRO A 343 -1.69 2.57 4.65
CA PRO A 343 -2.95 2.05 5.15
C PRO A 343 -3.46 0.93 4.25
N ALA A 344 -3.71 -0.24 4.83
CA ALA A 344 -4.09 -1.47 4.13
C ALA A 344 -3.04 -2.01 3.12
N GLY A 345 -1.76 -1.63 3.25
CA GLY A 345 -0.67 -2.10 2.40
C GLY A 345 -0.22 -3.55 2.66
N GLY A 346 -0.69 -4.15 3.75
CA GLY A 346 -0.25 -5.47 4.22
C GLY A 346 0.68 -5.34 5.44
N PRO A 347 0.77 -6.40 6.27
CA PRO A 347 1.66 -6.39 7.42
C PRO A 347 3.11 -6.61 7.02
N ASP A 348 4.02 -6.00 7.77
CA ASP A 348 5.47 -6.23 7.73
C ASP A 348 5.87 -7.24 8.83
N PRO A 349 7.07 -7.86 8.75
CA PRO A 349 7.55 -8.81 9.76
C PRO A 349 7.46 -8.30 11.20
N ASP A 350 7.67 -6.99 11.36
CA ASP A 350 7.71 -6.30 12.65
C ASP A 350 6.36 -5.69 13.05
N SER A 351 5.30 -5.88 12.23
CA SER A 351 3.97 -5.39 12.56
C SER A 351 3.44 -5.98 13.87
N THR A 352 2.82 -5.10 14.66
CA THR A 352 2.10 -5.47 15.88
C THR A 352 0.90 -6.36 15.57
N SER A 353 0.38 -7.02 16.61
CA SER A 353 -0.81 -7.87 16.47
C SER A 353 -2.02 -7.09 15.94
N GLU A 354 -2.20 -5.86 16.41
CA GLU A 354 -3.26 -4.96 15.99
C GLU A 354 -3.11 -4.51 14.52
N GLU A 355 -1.89 -4.19 14.08
CA GLU A 355 -1.62 -3.81 12.69
C GLU A 355 -1.85 -4.95 11.72
N VAL A 356 -1.46 -6.17 12.09
CA VAL A 356 -1.73 -7.37 11.28
C VAL A 356 -3.23 -7.59 11.11
N LEU A 357 -4.00 -7.52 12.20
CA LEU A 357 -5.44 -7.64 12.13
C LEU A 357 -6.07 -6.53 11.29
N ALA A 358 -5.65 -5.27 11.49
CA ALA A 358 -6.19 -4.14 10.73
C ALA A 358 -5.92 -4.29 9.23
N ASN A 359 -4.71 -4.66 8.83
CA ASN A 359 -4.37 -4.91 7.42
C ASN A 359 -5.20 -6.05 6.81
N TYR A 360 -5.47 -7.11 7.58
CA TYR A 360 -6.32 -8.19 7.12
C TYR A 360 -7.79 -7.75 6.94
N LEU A 361 -8.33 -7.01 7.91
CA LEU A 361 -9.73 -6.57 7.90
C LEU A 361 -10.02 -5.58 6.77
N PHE A 362 -9.09 -4.65 6.53
CA PHE A 362 -9.22 -3.58 5.55
C PHE A 362 -8.44 -3.85 4.27
N HIS A 363 -8.16 -5.11 3.94
CA HIS A 363 -7.41 -5.48 2.73
C HIS A 363 -7.85 -4.65 1.51
N VAL A 364 -6.91 -3.89 0.94
CA VAL A 364 -7.10 -2.94 -0.19
C VAL A 364 -8.20 -1.87 -0.01
N GLY A 365 -8.62 -1.58 1.22
CA GLY A 365 -9.61 -0.55 1.56
C GLY A 365 -9.02 0.51 2.49
N ALA A 366 -8.18 1.40 1.96
CA ALA A 366 -7.45 2.38 2.76
C ALA A 366 -8.36 3.40 3.44
N VAL A 367 -9.41 3.89 2.77
CA VAL A 367 -10.38 4.81 3.40
C VAL A 367 -11.05 4.16 4.62
N ALA A 368 -11.44 2.89 4.52
CA ALA A 368 -12.06 2.15 5.63
C ALA A 368 -11.08 1.97 6.79
N TYR A 369 -9.81 1.68 6.49
CA TYR A 369 -8.72 1.65 7.47
C TYR A 369 -8.59 2.99 8.21
N CYS A 370 -8.55 4.12 7.48
CA CYS A 370 -8.42 5.45 8.07
C CYS A 370 -9.58 5.79 9.00
N CYS A 371 -10.82 5.46 8.58
CA CYS A 371 -12.01 5.62 9.41
C CYS A 371 -11.91 4.79 10.70
N ALA A 372 -11.56 3.51 10.59
CA ALA A 372 -11.44 2.62 11.73
C ALA A 372 -10.36 3.06 12.72
N TYR A 373 -9.22 3.53 12.21
CA TYR A 373 -8.09 3.96 13.04
C TYR A 373 -8.48 5.05 14.04
N VAL A 374 -9.25 6.05 13.61
CA VAL A 374 -9.70 7.14 14.47
C VAL A 374 -11.11 6.93 15.05
N GLY A 375 -11.74 5.79 14.76
CA GLY A 375 -13.06 5.44 15.29
C GLY A 375 -14.25 6.12 14.60
N LEU A 376 -14.11 6.56 13.34
CA LEU A 376 -15.25 7.04 12.55
C LEU A 376 -16.13 5.89 12.11
N ARG A 377 -17.44 6.18 12.04
CA ARG A 377 -18.47 5.19 11.70
C ARG A 377 -19.42 5.70 10.61
N PRO A 378 -18.93 6.08 9.42
CA PRO A 378 -19.81 6.42 8.29
C PRO A 378 -20.77 5.27 7.98
N THR A 379 -21.97 5.62 7.51
CA THR A 379 -23.06 4.70 7.17
C THR A 379 -23.13 4.37 5.69
N ASP A 380 -22.47 5.18 4.87
CA ASP A 380 -22.49 5.18 3.40
C ASP A 380 -21.24 5.95 2.91
N PRO A 381 -20.91 5.93 1.61
CA PRO A 381 -19.72 6.59 1.09
C PRO A 381 -19.90 8.10 0.81
N ARG A 382 -21.02 8.74 1.19
CA ARG A 382 -21.29 10.15 0.83
C ARG A 382 -20.20 11.10 1.30
N ALA A 383 -19.67 10.92 2.50
CA ALA A 383 -18.61 11.77 3.04
C ALA A 383 -17.28 11.72 2.24
N ILE A 384 -17.16 10.77 1.31
CA ILE A 384 -15.99 10.58 0.45
C ILE A 384 -16.32 10.92 -1.01
N LEU A 385 -17.44 10.40 -1.54
CA LEU A 385 -17.81 10.48 -2.96
C LEU A 385 -18.93 11.47 -3.28
N GLY A 386 -19.76 11.80 -2.29
CA GLY A 386 -20.94 12.65 -2.47
C GLY A 386 -20.64 14.12 -2.17
N PRO A 387 -21.64 15.00 -2.34
CA PRO A 387 -21.47 16.37 -1.89
C PRO A 387 -21.22 16.37 -0.36
N PRO A 388 -20.19 17.11 0.09
CA PRO A 388 -19.93 17.28 1.52
C PRO A 388 -21.03 18.10 2.17
N ASP A 389 -21.04 18.15 3.51
CA ASP A 389 -21.95 19.06 4.23
C ASP A 389 -21.60 20.52 3.92
N HIS A 390 -20.30 20.81 3.81
CA HIS A 390 -19.77 22.11 3.46
C HIS A 390 -18.63 21.98 2.46
N TRP A 391 -18.65 22.83 1.44
CA TRP A 391 -17.45 23.18 0.69
C TRP A 391 -16.87 24.46 1.29
N VAL A 392 -15.58 24.42 1.62
CA VAL A 392 -14.88 25.55 2.22
C VAL A 392 -13.57 25.84 1.51
N GLU A 393 -13.21 27.12 1.51
CA GLU A 393 -11.94 27.63 1.05
C GLU A 393 -11.00 27.80 2.24
N LEU A 394 -9.85 27.16 2.15
CA LEU A 394 -8.76 27.28 3.11
C LEU A 394 -8.06 28.63 2.93
N PRO A 395 -7.70 29.32 4.03
CA PRO A 395 -6.90 30.54 3.94
C PRO A 395 -5.53 30.26 3.32
N ASP A 396 -5.01 31.23 2.56
CA ASP A 396 -3.66 31.17 1.98
C ASP A 396 -2.60 31.11 3.09
N ARG A 397 -1.93 29.96 3.19
CA ARG A 397 -0.85 29.68 4.14
C ARG A 397 -0.06 28.46 3.70
N ASP A 398 1.14 28.34 4.27
CA ASP A 398 1.93 27.12 4.14
C ASP A 398 1.34 26.00 5.01
N TYR A 399 0.78 24.98 4.35
CA TYR A 399 0.27 23.77 4.99
C TYR A 399 1.28 22.62 4.99
N TRP A 400 2.45 22.78 4.38
CA TRP A 400 3.51 21.77 4.40
C TRP A 400 4.40 21.91 5.61
N THR A 401 4.71 23.15 6.02
CA THR A 401 5.47 23.38 7.25
C THR A 401 4.58 23.32 8.48
N HIS A 402 4.97 22.48 9.44
CA HIS A 402 4.26 22.31 10.71
C HIS A 402 5.14 22.85 11.85
N THR A 403 5.37 24.16 11.89
CA THR A 403 6.03 24.73 13.07
C THR A 403 5.10 24.54 14.27
N PRO A 404 5.53 23.92 15.38
CA PRO A 404 4.72 23.85 16.59
C PRO A 404 4.35 25.29 16.97
N ALA A 405 3.06 25.59 17.06
CA ALA A 405 2.63 26.85 17.66
C ALA A 405 3.08 26.83 19.12
N GLY A 406 4.00 27.73 19.46
CA GLY A 406 4.61 27.85 20.79
C GLY A 406 3.66 28.33 21.87
#